data_AF-N9LCK4-F1
#
_entry.id   AF-N9LCK4-F1
#
_cell.length_a   1.000
_cell.length_b   1.000
_cell.length_c   1.000
_cell.angle_alpha   90.00
_cell.angle_beta   90.00
_cell.angle_gamma   90.00
#
_symmetry.space_group_name_H-M   'P 1'
#
loop_
_entity.id
_entity.type
_entity.pdbx_description
1 polymer ?
#
loop_
_entity_poly.entity_id
_entity_poly.type
_entity_poly.pdbx_seq_one_letter_code
_entity_poly.pdbx_strand_id
1 'polypeptide(L)'
;MQKGFTLIELMIVVAIIGVLAAVAIPAYREYVSVSYGAAAMQAVSGQVINLQVCVLDAGTCDVINHTIANTSGFSSTPTTIIPNTAAEVSFDNGSCQVVVHIDENGGLVYSANTSNPAKASLQQCKKGAGLS
;
A
#
# COMPACT_ATOMS: atom_id res chain seq x y z
N MET A 1 36.31 -40.27 14.98
CA MET A 1 34.95 -40.73 15.33
C MET A 1 34.05 -39.50 15.40
N GLN A 2 33.31 -39.24 14.33
CA GLN A 2 32.41 -38.07 14.25
C GLN A 2 31.15 -38.39 15.06
N LYS A 3 30.87 -37.58 16.09
CA LYS A 3 29.67 -37.69 16.92
C LYS A 3 28.48 -37.28 16.04
N GLY A 4 27.75 -38.26 15.51
CA GLY A 4 26.55 -38.02 14.69
C GLY A 4 25.41 -37.46 15.55
N PHE A 5 24.59 -36.61 14.93
CA PHE A 5 23.36 -36.05 15.52
C PHE A 5 22.42 -37.19 15.95
N THR A 6 21.81 -37.11 17.13
CA THR A 6 20.91 -38.17 17.61
C THR A 6 19.51 -38.02 17.00
N LEU A 7 18.82 -39.15 16.77
CA LEU A 7 17.42 -39.14 16.30
C LEU A 7 16.49 -38.45 17.32
N ILE A 8 16.82 -38.54 18.62
CA ILE A 8 16.05 -37.88 19.67
C ILE A 8 16.21 -36.37 19.65
N GLU A 9 17.42 -35.84 19.36
CA GLU A 9 17.61 -34.40 19.16
C GLU A 9 16.79 -33.91 17.97
N LEU A 10 16.78 -34.65 16.86
CA LEU A 10 16.05 -34.24 15.67
C LEU A 10 14.53 -34.23 15.90
N MET A 11 13.99 -35.20 16.64
CA MET A 11 12.56 -35.22 16.98
C MET A 11 12.11 -34.05 17.85
N ILE A 12 12.92 -33.67 18.85
CA ILE A 12 12.60 -32.52 19.73
C ILE A 12 12.62 -31.22 18.92
N VAL A 13 13.60 -31.06 18.02
CA VAL A 13 13.70 -29.88 17.15
C VAL A 13 12.47 -29.75 16.25
N VAL A 14 12.03 -30.85 15.62
CA VAL A 14 10.82 -30.82 14.76
C VAL A 14 9.57 -30.48 15.55
N ALA A 15 9.43 -31.00 16.77
CA ALA A 15 8.29 -30.68 17.64
C ALA A 15 8.22 -29.19 17.98
N ILE A 16 9.35 -28.56 18.32
CA ILE A 16 9.42 -27.13 18.64
C ILE A 16 9.13 -26.27 17.40
N ILE A 17 9.72 -26.61 16.25
CA ILE A 17 9.47 -25.90 14.98
C ILE A 17 7.99 -25.98 14.59
N GLY A 18 7.34 -27.13 14.79
CA GLY A 18 5.92 -27.32 14.51
C GLY A 18 5.01 -26.33 15.26
N VAL A 19 5.27 -26.12 16.56
CA VAL A 19 4.50 -25.18 17.38
C VAL A 19 4.75 -23.73 16.95
N LEU A 20 6.02 -23.36 16.71
CA LEU A 20 6.36 -22.00 16.28
C LEU A 20 5.77 -21.67 14.91
N ALA A 21 5.82 -22.61 13.96
CA ALA A 21 5.30 -22.43 12.61
C ALA A 21 3.78 -22.20 12.59
N ALA A 22 3.03 -22.86 13.46
CA ALA A 22 1.57 -22.71 13.55
C ALA A 22 1.13 -21.28 13.90
N VAL A 23 1.93 -20.54 14.66
CA VAL A 23 1.66 -19.13 15.03
C VAL A 23 2.36 -18.16 14.08
N ALA A 24 3.61 -18.44 13.71
CA ALA A 24 4.44 -17.52 12.93
C ALA A 24 3.94 -17.36 11.49
N ILE A 25 3.48 -18.44 10.83
CA ILE A 25 3.02 -18.37 9.44
C ILE A 25 1.78 -17.48 9.28
N PRO A 26 0.67 -17.67 10.04
CA PRO A 26 -0.50 -16.79 9.88
C PRO A 26 -0.18 -15.34 10.26
N ALA A 27 0.60 -15.11 11.31
CA ALA A 27 1.01 -13.76 11.70
C ALA A 27 1.85 -13.06 10.62
N TYR A 28 2.80 -13.76 10.01
CA TYR A 28 3.62 -13.22 8.92
C TYR A 28 2.79 -12.91 7.68
N ARG A 29 1.85 -13.79 7.31
CA ARG A 29 0.94 -13.55 6.18
C ARG A 29 0.08 -12.31 6.38
N GLU A 30 -0.42 -12.10 7.60
CA GLU A 30 -1.16 -10.89 7.97
C GLU A 30 -0.27 -9.64 7.91
N TYR A 31 0.96 -9.72 8.38
CA TYR A 31 1.89 -8.59 8.29
C TYR A 31 2.17 -8.19 6.83
N VAL A 32 2.37 -9.18 5.95
CA VAL A 32 2.59 -8.94 4.51
C VAL A 32 1.33 -8.38 3.84
N SER A 33 0.13 -8.83 4.20
CA SER A 33 -1.10 -8.29 3.59
C SER A 33 -1.34 -6.83 3.97
N VAL A 34 -1.08 -6.46 5.23
CA VAL A 34 -1.18 -5.08 5.72
C VAL A 34 -0.10 -4.18 5.13
N SER A 35 1.11 -4.69 4.87
CA SER A 35 2.21 -3.88 4.30
C SER A 35 1.91 -3.36 2.90
N TYR A 36 1.07 -4.07 2.11
CA TYR A 36 0.62 -3.58 0.81
C TYR A 36 -0.16 -2.26 0.90
N GLY A 37 -1.01 -2.09 1.93
CA GLY A 37 -1.74 -0.84 2.15
C GLY A 37 -0.80 0.31 2.51
N ALA A 38 0.20 0.03 3.36
CA ALA A 38 1.19 1.02 3.77
C ALA A 38 2.05 1.49 2.59
N ALA A 39 2.51 0.56 1.75
CA ALA A 39 3.28 0.88 0.55
C ALA A 39 2.47 1.71 -0.46
N ALA A 40 1.20 1.38 -0.65
CA ALA A 40 0.33 2.15 -1.54
C ALA A 40 0.07 3.57 -1.01
N MET A 41 -0.17 3.71 0.30
CA MET A 41 -0.30 5.03 0.91
C MET A 41 0.99 5.85 0.80
N GLN A 42 2.16 5.23 0.99
CA GLN A 42 3.44 5.92 0.85
C GLN A 42 3.60 6.52 -0.54
N ALA A 43 3.26 5.76 -1.59
CA ALA A 43 3.30 6.26 -2.97
C ALA A 43 2.38 7.47 -3.19
N VAL A 44 1.12 7.39 -2.73
CA VAL A 44 0.16 8.50 -2.86
C VAL A 44 0.60 9.72 -2.05
N SER A 45 0.99 9.53 -0.78
CA SER A 45 1.41 10.62 0.10
C SER A 45 2.60 11.42 -0.44
N GLY A 46 3.47 10.79 -1.22
CA GLY A 46 4.58 11.46 -1.89
C GLY A 46 4.17 12.46 -2.98
N GLN A 47 2.95 12.35 -3.52
CA GLN A 47 2.42 13.25 -4.57
C GLN A 47 1.45 14.30 -4.04
N VAL A 48 1.01 14.18 -2.79
CA VAL A 48 -0.01 15.04 -2.18
C VAL A 48 0.39 16.52 -2.14
N ILE A 49 1.69 16.83 -2.03
CA ILE A 49 2.18 18.22 -2.06
C ILE A 49 2.01 18.80 -3.48
N ASN A 50 2.49 18.11 -4.51
CA ASN A 50 2.33 18.55 -5.90
C ASN A 50 0.85 18.64 -6.30
N LEU A 51 0.03 17.73 -5.78
CA LEU A 51 -1.42 17.73 -5.99
C LEU A 51 -2.06 19.00 -5.41
N GLN A 52 -1.78 19.30 -4.14
CA GLN A 52 -2.31 20.51 -3.49
C GLN A 52 -1.81 21.79 -4.16
N VAL A 53 -0.52 21.88 -4.48
CA VAL A 53 0.04 23.06 -5.14
C VAL A 53 -0.57 23.25 -6.53
N CYS A 54 -0.84 22.18 -7.27
CA CYS A 54 -1.52 22.27 -8.56
C CYS A 54 -2.95 22.79 -8.42
N VAL A 55 -3.74 22.21 -7.52
CA VAL A 55 -5.15 22.58 -7.37
C VAL A 55 -5.31 23.99 -6.79
N LEU A 56 -4.49 24.39 -5.81
CA LEU A 56 -4.65 25.66 -5.08
C LEU A 56 -3.88 26.84 -5.66
N ASP A 57 -2.66 26.61 -6.16
CA ASP A 57 -1.72 27.67 -6.56
C ASP A 57 -1.39 27.62 -8.06
N ALA A 58 -2.01 26.69 -8.80
CA ALA A 58 -1.70 26.40 -10.20
C ALA A 58 -0.24 26.00 -10.47
N GLY A 59 0.55 25.70 -9.44
CA GLY A 59 1.94 25.29 -9.56
C GLY A 59 2.10 23.78 -9.70
N THR A 60 3.17 23.31 -10.34
CA THR A 60 3.53 21.87 -10.42
C THR A 60 2.51 20.93 -11.10
N CYS A 61 1.46 21.45 -11.74
CA CYS A 61 0.49 20.64 -12.48
C CYS A 61 1.15 19.76 -13.55
N ASP A 62 2.14 20.28 -14.27
CA ASP A 62 2.91 19.51 -15.23
C ASP A 62 3.72 18.39 -14.57
N VAL A 63 4.28 18.65 -13.38
CA VAL A 63 5.06 17.65 -12.63
C VAL A 63 4.17 16.48 -12.22
N ILE A 64 3.03 16.75 -11.58
CA ILE A 64 2.14 15.68 -11.13
C ILE A 64 1.53 14.91 -12.31
N ASN A 65 1.09 15.59 -13.36
CA ASN A 65 0.58 14.93 -14.56
C ASN A 65 1.65 14.07 -15.25
N HIS A 66 2.89 14.57 -15.32
CA HIS A 66 4.00 13.80 -15.87
C HIS A 66 4.33 12.57 -14.99
N THR A 67 4.38 12.73 -13.67
CA THR A 67 4.63 11.61 -12.75
C THR A 67 3.55 10.54 -12.86
N ILE A 68 2.27 10.92 -12.87
CA ILE A 68 1.15 9.97 -13.00
C ILE A 68 1.19 9.26 -14.34
N ALA A 69 1.47 9.97 -15.44
CA ALA A 69 1.53 9.37 -16.77
C ALA A 69 2.73 8.41 -16.97
N ASN A 70 3.83 8.61 -16.25
CA ASN A 70 5.08 7.87 -16.46
C ASN A 70 5.46 6.90 -15.34
N THR A 71 4.64 6.78 -14.30
CA THR A 71 4.88 5.86 -13.18
C THR A 71 3.77 4.82 -13.12
N SER A 72 4.13 3.55 -13.28
CA SER A 72 3.16 2.46 -13.22
C SER A 72 2.47 2.39 -11.86
N GLY A 73 1.19 2.01 -11.87
CA GLY A 73 0.36 1.95 -10.68
C GLY A 73 -0.36 3.26 -10.36
N PHE A 74 0.11 4.42 -10.85
CA PHE A 74 -0.63 5.66 -10.70
C PHE A 74 -1.75 5.80 -11.73
N SER A 75 -2.85 6.42 -11.31
CA SER A 75 -3.90 6.91 -12.19
C SER A 75 -4.60 8.12 -11.57
N SER A 76 -5.24 8.96 -12.40
CA SER A 76 -6.01 10.10 -11.92
C SER A 76 -7.36 10.25 -12.63
N THR A 77 -8.31 10.83 -11.91
CA THR A 77 -9.59 11.27 -12.45
C THR A 77 -9.83 12.73 -12.04
N PRO A 78 -9.88 13.69 -12.97
CA PRO A 78 -9.65 13.55 -14.41
C PRO A 78 -8.22 13.12 -14.76
N THR A 79 -8.02 12.61 -15.99
CA THR A 79 -6.71 12.14 -16.50
C THR A 79 -5.65 13.24 -16.57
N THR A 80 -6.08 14.50 -16.56
CA THR A 80 -5.21 15.67 -16.49
C THR A 80 -5.69 16.54 -15.35
N ILE A 81 -4.83 16.70 -14.35
CA ILE A 81 -5.07 17.51 -13.17
C ILE A 81 -4.77 18.95 -13.54
N ILE A 82 -5.73 19.84 -13.28
CA ILE A 82 -5.66 21.25 -13.60
C ILE A 82 -6.03 22.08 -12.36
N PRO A 83 -5.66 23.37 -12.32
CA PRO A 83 -5.94 24.22 -11.17
C PRO A 83 -7.44 24.39 -10.89
N ASN A 84 -7.80 24.68 -9.64
CA ASN A 84 -9.16 24.97 -9.18
C ASN A 84 -10.20 23.91 -9.58
N THR A 85 -9.78 22.65 -9.71
CA THR A 85 -10.66 21.53 -10.11
C THR A 85 -10.41 20.37 -9.17
N ALA A 86 -11.49 19.75 -8.66
CA ALA A 86 -11.38 18.54 -7.85
C ALA A 86 -10.73 17.42 -8.66
N ALA A 87 -9.89 16.62 -8.01
CA ALA A 87 -9.17 15.53 -8.65
C ALA A 87 -9.01 14.35 -7.70
N GLU A 88 -8.92 13.16 -8.29
CA GLU A 88 -8.53 11.94 -7.61
C GLU A 88 -7.21 11.47 -8.16
N VAL A 89 -6.29 11.10 -7.28
CA VAL A 89 -5.05 10.41 -7.61
C VAL A 89 -5.07 9.09 -6.86
N SER A 90 -4.86 8.00 -7.59
CA SER A 90 -4.76 6.68 -6.98
C SER A 90 -3.44 6.01 -7.31
N PHE A 91 -2.98 5.15 -6.41
CA PHE A 91 -1.88 4.23 -6.65
C PHE A 91 -2.30 2.81 -6.34
N ASP A 92 -2.06 1.91 -7.29
CA ASP A 92 -2.34 0.49 -7.23
C ASP A 92 -1.03 -0.31 -7.33
N ASN A 93 -0.73 -1.12 -6.31
CA ASN A 93 0.47 -1.98 -6.29
C ASN A 93 0.20 -3.44 -6.68
N GLY A 94 -0.96 -3.72 -7.28
CA GLY A 94 -1.44 -5.05 -7.65
C GLY A 94 -2.07 -5.84 -6.49
N SER A 95 -2.10 -5.29 -5.28
CA SER A 95 -2.76 -5.89 -4.11
C SER A 95 -3.76 -4.92 -3.47
N CYS A 96 -3.31 -3.72 -3.13
CA CYS A 96 -4.11 -2.65 -2.55
C CYS A 96 -4.02 -1.42 -3.45
N GLN A 97 -5.13 -0.70 -3.52
CA GLN A 97 -5.21 0.62 -4.14
C GLN A 97 -5.47 1.65 -3.04
N VAL A 98 -4.72 2.74 -3.02
CA VAL A 98 -5.03 3.91 -2.19
C VAL A 98 -5.41 5.06 -3.12
N VAL A 99 -6.48 5.77 -2.79
CA VAL A 99 -6.99 6.92 -3.53
C VAL A 99 -6.96 8.13 -2.61
N VAL A 100 -6.42 9.24 -3.10
CA VAL A 100 -6.61 10.57 -2.51
C VAL A 100 -7.53 11.37 -3.42
N HIS A 101 -8.63 11.84 -2.85
CA HIS A 101 -9.49 12.84 -3.45
C HIS A 101 -9.10 14.21 -2.89
N ILE A 102 -8.83 15.16 -3.77
CA ILE A 102 -8.65 16.57 -3.42
C ILE A 102 -9.86 17.35 -3.94
N ASP A 103 -10.49 18.13 -3.07
CA ASP A 103 -11.52 19.09 -3.48
C ASP A 103 -10.91 20.39 -4.03
N GLU A 104 -11.73 21.23 -4.64
CA GLU A 104 -11.30 22.50 -5.24
C GLU A 104 -10.69 23.49 -4.23
N ASN A 105 -10.94 23.29 -2.93
CA ASN A 105 -10.42 24.11 -1.83
C ASN A 105 -9.21 23.45 -1.14
N GLY A 106 -8.69 22.36 -1.69
CA GLY A 106 -7.51 21.65 -1.17
C GLY A 106 -7.78 20.68 -0.03
N GLY A 107 -9.05 20.43 0.33
CA GLY A 107 -9.41 19.40 1.29
C GLY A 107 -9.09 18.01 0.74
N LEU A 108 -8.50 17.16 1.58
CA LEU A 108 -8.05 15.82 1.20
C LEU A 108 -8.90 14.75 1.87
N VAL A 109 -9.37 13.79 1.08
CA VAL A 109 -10.06 12.58 1.56
C VAL A 109 -9.32 11.36 1.03
N TYR A 110 -8.92 10.48 1.94
CA TYR A 110 -8.24 9.25 1.58
C TYR A 110 -9.20 8.06 1.65
N SER A 111 -9.06 7.15 0.69
CA SER A 111 -9.71 5.85 0.73
C SER A 111 -8.73 4.74 0.31
N ALA A 112 -9.03 3.51 0.71
CA ALA A 112 -8.29 2.33 0.28
C ALA A 112 -9.25 1.25 -0.21
N ASN A 113 -8.86 0.60 -1.30
CA ASN A 113 -9.56 -0.51 -1.94
C ASN A 113 -8.64 -1.74 -2.04
N THR A 114 -9.24 -2.88 -2.34
CA THR A 114 -8.51 -4.12 -2.67
C THR A 114 -8.53 -4.35 -4.17
N SER A 115 -7.37 -4.57 -4.74
CA SER A 115 -7.18 -4.89 -6.16
C SER A 115 -6.94 -6.40 -6.36
N ASN A 116 -6.49 -7.09 -5.30
CA ASN A 116 -6.33 -8.53 -5.30
C ASN A 116 -6.72 -9.14 -3.94
N PRO A 117 -7.98 -9.60 -3.78
CA PRO A 117 -8.47 -10.16 -2.52
C PRO A 117 -7.78 -11.46 -2.10
N ALA A 118 -7.07 -12.14 -3.01
CA ALA A 118 -6.26 -13.31 -2.65
C ALA A 118 -4.96 -12.94 -1.92
N LYS A 119 -4.51 -11.67 -2.04
CA LYS A 119 -3.29 -11.16 -1.39
C LYS A 119 -3.57 -10.28 -0.18
N ALA A 120 -4.59 -9.42 -0.27
CA ALA A 120 -5.01 -8.56 0.82
C ALA A 120 -6.51 -8.28 0.72
N SER A 121 -7.21 -8.37 1.86
CA SER A 121 -8.59 -7.95 2.00
C SER A 121 -8.69 -6.42 2.09
N LEU A 122 -9.89 -5.88 1.85
CA LEU A 122 -10.17 -4.46 2.01
C LEU A 122 -9.78 -3.94 3.40
N GLN A 123 -10.06 -4.71 4.45
CA GLN A 123 -9.73 -4.32 5.83
C GLN A 123 -8.23 -4.28 6.07
N GLN A 124 -7.47 -5.21 5.49
CA GLN A 124 -6.00 -5.20 5.57
C GLN A 124 -5.41 -4.01 4.79
N CYS A 125 -5.94 -3.71 3.61
CA CYS A 125 -5.53 -2.53 2.84
C CYS A 125 -5.82 -1.23 3.60
N LYS A 126 -7.03 -1.08 4.18
CA LYS A 126 -7.42 0.06 5.01
C LYS A 126 -6.55 0.23 6.25
N LYS A 127 -6.35 -0.85 7.00
CA LYS A 127 -5.48 -0.86 8.18
C LYS A 127 -4.03 -0.53 7.84
N GLY A 128 -3.51 -1.08 6.73
CA GLY A 128 -2.16 -0.79 6.24
C GLY A 128 -1.98 0.66 5.80
N ALA A 129 -3.01 1.22 5.19
CA ALA A 129 -3.09 2.62 4.84
C ALA A 129 -3.43 3.52 6.04
N GLY A 130 -3.53 3.02 7.28
CA GLY A 130 -3.90 3.86 8.43
C GLY A 130 -5.28 4.51 8.34
N LEU A 131 -6.17 3.97 7.49
CA LEU A 131 -7.56 4.40 7.29
C LEU A 131 -8.48 3.45 8.07
N SER A 132 -8.46 3.55 9.40
CA SER A 132 -9.29 2.75 10.30
C SER A 132 -10.61 3.43 10.65
#